data_AF-A0A3D2SGR2-F1
#
_entry.id   AF-A0A3D2SGR2-F1
#
_cell.length_a   1.000
_cell.length_b   1.000
_cell.length_c   1.000
_cell.angle_alpha   90.00
_cell.angle_beta   90.00
_cell.angle_gamma   90.00
#
_symmetry.space_group_name_H-M   'P 1'
#
loop_
_entity.id
_entity.type
_entity.pdbx_description
1 polymer ?
#
loop_
_entity_poly.entity_id
_entity_poly.type
_entity_poly.pdbx_seq_one_letter_code
_entity_poly.pdbx_strand_id
1 'polypeptide(L)'
;PHKTEGLSLNLRYQGTDAGPLFWAHYSFLGLNPNGLKDRYADYFEEMKNYTLINRAYCIRNPKGYKGYGANCWGLTASYSVNGYSGHAPNENSDLGVIAPTAALSSIVYTPKESMEVMRHLYDMRSKLFGKYGFYDAFSETAGWFPKSYLAIDQGPIAVMIENYRSGFLWDLFMSHPDVKTGLNKLDFNVVK
;
A
#
# COMPACT_ATOMS: atom_id res chain seq x y z
N PRO A 1 -3.03 15.82 -13.33
CA PRO A 1 -1.69 15.22 -13.41
C PRO A 1 -0.59 16.10 -12.77
N HIS A 2 0.26 15.49 -11.95
CA HIS A 2 1.42 16.11 -11.30
C HIS A 2 2.54 15.07 -11.18
N LYS A 3 3.72 15.51 -10.75
CA LYS A 3 4.88 14.63 -10.52
C LYS A 3 5.33 14.72 -9.06
N THR A 4 5.71 13.59 -8.50
CA THR A 4 6.34 13.50 -7.18
C THR A 4 7.30 12.30 -7.17
N GLU A 5 8.42 12.41 -6.47
CA GLU A 5 9.52 11.42 -6.48
C GLU A 5 9.94 10.97 -7.91
N GLY A 6 9.84 11.86 -8.90
CA GLY A 6 10.18 11.59 -10.30
C GLY A 6 9.13 10.81 -11.11
N LEU A 7 8.02 10.39 -10.50
CA LEU A 7 6.94 9.63 -11.13
C LEU A 7 5.71 10.51 -11.35
N SER A 8 4.89 10.14 -12.33
CA SER A 8 3.67 10.90 -12.69
C SER A 8 2.44 10.24 -12.08
N LEU A 9 1.55 11.07 -11.55
CA LEU A 9 0.21 10.69 -11.11
C LEU A 9 -0.81 11.48 -11.92
N ASN A 10 -1.88 10.83 -12.37
CA ASN A 10 -2.93 11.46 -13.18
C ASN A 10 -4.00 12.10 -12.31
N LEU A 11 -4.33 11.48 -11.19
CA LEU A 11 -5.39 11.91 -10.28
C LEU A 11 -4.92 13.05 -9.36
N ARG A 12 -5.89 13.85 -8.90
CA ARG A 12 -5.66 14.84 -7.83
C ARG A 12 -5.96 14.18 -6.49
N TYR A 13 -4.91 13.98 -5.70
CA TYR A 13 -5.03 13.48 -4.33
C TYR A 13 -5.45 14.60 -3.38
N GLN A 14 -6.34 14.30 -2.43
CA GLN A 14 -6.93 15.31 -1.57
C GLN A 14 -5.93 15.77 -0.50
N GLY A 15 -5.56 17.05 -0.54
CA GLY A 15 -4.69 17.70 0.46
C GLY A 15 -3.22 17.27 0.43
N THR A 16 -2.77 16.52 -0.58
CA THR A 16 -1.39 16.02 -0.71
C THR A 16 -1.06 15.69 -2.16
N ASP A 17 0.22 15.68 -2.52
CA ASP A 17 0.69 15.17 -3.80
C ASP A 17 0.66 13.63 -3.84
N ALA A 18 0.98 12.97 -2.71
CA ALA A 18 0.82 11.55 -2.50
C ALA A 18 0.52 11.29 -1.01
N GLY A 19 -0.53 10.54 -0.74
CA GLY A 19 -1.00 10.24 0.61
C GLY A 19 -0.54 8.87 1.14
N PRO A 20 -1.16 8.41 2.23
CA PRO A 20 -0.93 7.07 2.78
C PRO A 20 -1.19 5.97 1.75
N LEU A 21 -0.40 4.90 1.79
CA LEU A 21 -0.45 3.86 0.75
C LEU A 21 -1.74 3.03 0.71
N PHE A 22 -2.53 3.00 1.80
CA PHE A 22 -3.80 2.26 1.85
C PHE A 22 -4.85 2.79 0.86
N TRP A 23 -4.69 4.02 0.36
CA TRP A 23 -5.52 4.58 -0.71
C TRP A 23 -5.42 3.79 -2.01
N ALA A 24 -4.30 3.11 -2.23
CA ALA A 24 -4.11 2.18 -3.35
C ALA A 24 -4.63 0.76 -3.05
N HIS A 25 -5.16 0.48 -1.86
CA HIS A 25 -5.54 -0.87 -1.44
C HIS A 25 -7.03 -1.05 -1.25
N TYR A 26 -7.66 -0.24 -0.39
CA TYR A 26 -8.96 -0.61 0.21
C TYR A 26 -10.08 -0.80 -0.81
N SER A 27 -10.20 0.12 -1.77
CA SER A 27 -11.21 0.00 -2.83
C SER A 27 -10.91 -1.13 -3.80
N PHE A 28 -9.66 -1.59 -3.86
CA PHE A 28 -9.16 -2.57 -4.83
C PHE A 28 -9.01 -3.99 -4.27
N LEU A 29 -9.52 -4.25 -3.06
CA LEU A 29 -9.55 -5.60 -2.49
C LEU A 29 -10.49 -6.53 -3.28
N GLY A 30 -11.62 -6.00 -3.77
CA GLY A 30 -12.56 -6.69 -4.64
C GLY A 30 -12.62 -6.10 -6.05
N LEU A 31 -12.59 -4.77 -6.19
CA LEU A 31 -12.55 -4.13 -7.50
C LEU A 31 -11.18 -4.38 -8.15
N ASN A 32 -11.15 -5.15 -9.22
CA ASN A 32 -9.90 -5.50 -9.89
C ASN A 32 -9.35 -4.26 -10.65
N PRO A 33 -8.16 -3.74 -10.30
CA PRO A 33 -7.58 -2.60 -11.00
C PRO A 33 -7.02 -2.96 -12.38
N ASN A 34 -6.73 -4.24 -12.65
CA ASN A 34 -6.13 -4.67 -13.92
C ASN A 34 -7.05 -4.36 -15.10
N GLY A 35 -6.58 -3.51 -16.01
CA GLY A 35 -7.35 -3.08 -17.18
C GLY A 35 -8.56 -2.20 -16.85
N LEU A 36 -8.72 -1.77 -15.59
CA LEU A 36 -9.80 -0.90 -15.15
C LEU A 36 -9.47 0.55 -15.52
N LYS A 37 -10.35 1.14 -16.33
CA LYS A 37 -10.20 2.50 -16.83
C LYS A 37 -11.54 3.22 -16.78
N ASP A 38 -11.51 4.52 -16.57
CA ASP A 38 -12.63 5.40 -16.87
C ASP A 38 -12.09 6.70 -17.51
N ARG A 39 -12.93 7.73 -17.58
CA ARG A 39 -12.54 9.04 -18.15
C ARG A 39 -11.44 9.77 -17.37
N TYR A 40 -11.09 9.32 -16.15
CA TYR A 40 -10.14 9.99 -15.28
C TYR A 40 -8.77 9.31 -15.22
N ALA A 41 -8.71 7.97 -15.23
CA ALA A 41 -7.45 7.26 -15.08
C ALA A 41 -7.44 5.82 -15.63
N ASP A 42 -6.22 5.33 -15.84
CA ASP A 42 -5.89 3.90 -15.79
C ASP A 42 -5.53 3.57 -14.34
N TYR A 43 -6.39 2.81 -13.67
CA TYR A 43 -6.29 2.63 -12.22
C TYR A 43 -5.14 1.70 -11.81
N PHE A 44 -4.77 0.71 -12.62
CA PHE A 44 -3.61 -0.12 -12.30
C PHE A 44 -2.32 0.69 -12.38
N GLU A 45 -2.14 1.43 -13.48
CA GLU A 45 -0.93 2.23 -13.68
C GLU A 45 -0.83 3.36 -12.65
N GLU A 46 -1.96 4.00 -12.31
CA GLU A 46 -2.02 5.02 -11.27
C GLU A 46 -1.57 4.46 -9.90
N MET A 47 -2.15 3.34 -9.46
CA MET A 47 -1.84 2.76 -8.14
C MET A 47 -0.44 2.13 -8.08
N LYS A 48 0.08 1.67 -9.22
CA LYS A 48 1.47 1.24 -9.36
C LYS A 48 2.44 2.40 -9.18
N ASN A 49 2.22 3.52 -9.89
CA ASN A 49 3.06 4.71 -9.72
C ASN A 49 2.94 5.28 -8.32
N TYR A 50 1.74 5.30 -7.75
CA TYR A 50 1.49 5.71 -6.37
C TYR A 50 2.28 4.86 -5.35
N THR A 51 2.32 3.54 -5.56
CA THR A 51 3.15 2.62 -4.76
C THR A 51 4.65 2.91 -4.92
N LEU A 52 5.12 3.08 -6.16
CA LEU A 52 6.53 3.35 -6.44
C LEU A 52 6.99 4.70 -5.88
N ILE A 53 6.12 5.70 -5.81
CA ILE A 53 6.38 6.98 -5.12
C ILE A 53 6.63 6.76 -3.64
N ASN A 54 5.77 5.97 -2.97
CA ASN A 54 5.95 5.64 -1.55
C ASN A 54 7.30 4.97 -1.28
N ARG A 55 7.66 3.99 -2.14
CA ARG A 55 8.96 3.32 -2.11
C ARG A 55 10.12 4.28 -2.38
N ALA A 56 10.02 5.14 -3.39
CA ALA A 56 11.06 6.08 -3.78
C ALA A 56 11.37 7.08 -2.66
N TYR A 57 10.34 7.61 -2.00
CA TYR A 57 10.52 8.45 -0.80
C TYR A 57 11.29 7.74 0.31
N CYS A 58 10.91 6.50 0.63
CA CYS A 58 11.60 5.71 1.67
C CYS A 58 13.06 5.42 1.31
N ILE A 59 13.37 5.19 0.03
CA ILE A 59 14.74 5.00 -0.45
C ILE A 59 15.55 6.29 -0.36
N ARG A 60 14.93 7.42 -0.73
CA ARG A 60 15.55 8.75 -0.63
C ARG A 60 15.84 9.13 0.83
N ASN A 61 14.96 8.71 1.74
CA ASN A 61 15.10 8.84 3.20
C ASN A 61 15.61 10.23 3.66
N PRO A 62 14.91 11.33 3.31
CA PRO A 62 15.39 12.69 3.60
C PRO A 62 15.61 12.98 5.09
N LYS A 63 14.92 12.25 5.97
CA LYS A 63 15.00 12.42 7.43
C LYS A 63 16.03 11.49 8.09
N GLY A 64 16.72 10.65 7.30
CA GLY A 64 17.78 9.77 7.79
C GLY A 64 17.31 8.72 8.80
N TYR A 65 16.05 8.27 8.71
CA TYR A 65 15.53 7.26 9.62
C TYR A 65 16.22 5.91 9.41
N LYS A 66 16.54 5.23 10.51
CA LYS A 66 17.18 3.92 10.48
C LYS A 66 16.29 2.88 9.80
N GLY A 67 16.91 2.04 8.97
CA GLY A 67 16.26 0.88 8.34
C GLY A 67 15.63 1.19 6.98
N TYR A 68 15.16 2.42 6.75
CA TYR A 68 14.50 2.82 5.51
C TYR A 68 15.38 2.55 4.28
N GLY A 69 14.80 1.94 3.24
CA GLY A 69 15.50 1.63 2.01
C GLY A 69 14.75 0.68 1.08
N ALA A 70 15.45 0.16 0.07
CA ALA A 70 14.85 -0.69 -0.97
C ALA A 70 14.17 -1.96 -0.44
N ASN A 71 14.65 -2.48 0.69
CA ASN A 71 14.14 -3.69 1.36
C ASN A 71 13.26 -3.37 2.59
N CYS A 72 13.08 -2.11 2.96
CA CYS A 72 12.28 -1.71 4.12
C CYS A 72 11.65 -0.35 3.84
N TRP A 73 10.44 -0.40 3.26
CA TRP A 73 9.65 0.77 2.89
C TRP A 73 8.18 0.48 3.12
N GLY A 74 7.35 1.53 3.11
CA GLY A 74 5.92 1.41 3.27
C GLY A 74 5.39 2.36 4.34
N LEU A 75 4.97 3.54 3.89
CA LEU A 75 4.34 4.56 4.74
C LEU A 75 2.83 4.54 4.53
N THR A 76 2.10 4.29 5.60
CA THR A 76 0.64 4.36 5.61
C THR A 76 0.08 4.66 6.99
N ALA A 77 -1.23 4.89 7.08
CA ALA A 77 -1.87 5.16 8.36
C ALA A 77 -1.82 3.91 9.25
N SER A 78 -1.30 4.04 10.47
CA SER A 78 -1.07 2.92 11.40
C SER A 78 -0.84 3.45 12.81
N TYR A 79 -0.63 2.55 13.78
CA TYR A 79 0.02 2.94 15.03
C TYR A 79 1.37 3.61 14.76
N SER A 80 1.72 4.53 15.65
CA SER A 80 2.93 5.33 15.62
C SER A 80 3.53 5.41 17.01
N VAL A 81 4.78 5.84 17.12
CA VAL A 81 5.51 5.94 18.40
C VAL A 81 4.70 6.72 19.46
N ASN A 82 4.00 7.78 19.03
CA ASN A 82 3.20 8.65 19.91
C ASN A 82 1.68 8.45 19.74
N GLY A 83 1.22 7.27 19.34
CA GLY A 83 -0.22 6.96 19.21
C GLY A 83 -0.58 6.41 17.84
N TYR A 84 -1.29 7.20 17.02
CA TYR A 84 -1.73 6.83 15.67
C TYR A 84 -1.49 8.01 14.71
N SER A 85 -1.06 7.75 13.49
CA SER A 85 -0.80 8.81 12.50
C SER A 85 -1.05 8.34 11.08
N GLY A 86 -1.42 9.27 10.19
CA GLY A 86 -1.54 9.04 8.76
C GLY A 86 -0.19 9.17 8.05
N HIS A 87 0.73 8.22 8.25
CA HIS A 87 2.05 8.28 7.62
C HIS A 87 1.93 8.25 6.08
N ALA A 88 2.70 9.09 5.41
CA ALA A 88 2.66 9.31 3.97
C ALA A 88 4.05 9.71 3.46
N PRO A 89 4.34 9.60 2.15
CA PRO A 89 5.66 9.87 1.58
C PRO A 89 5.96 11.38 1.44
N ASN A 90 5.98 12.08 2.58
CA ASN A 90 6.38 13.48 2.70
C ASN A 90 6.95 13.72 4.11
N GLU A 91 7.85 14.71 4.24
CA GLU A 91 8.62 14.95 5.47
C GLU A 91 7.78 15.35 6.70
N ASN A 92 6.61 15.94 6.46
CA ASN A 92 5.68 16.33 7.51
C ASN A 92 4.93 15.13 8.12
N SER A 93 4.65 14.11 7.31
CA SER A 93 3.87 12.93 7.70
C SER A 93 4.73 11.72 8.03
N ASP A 94 5.98 11.69 7.56
CA ASP A 94 6.94 10.63 7.91
C ASP A 94 7.47 10.82 9.32
N LEU A 95 7.11 9.89 10.21
CA LEU A 95 7.50 9.89 11.62
C LEU A 95 8.52 8.80 11.94
N GLY A 96 9.18 8.22 10.92
CA GLY A 96 10.16 7.16 11.11
C GLY A 96 9.53 5.80 11.44
N VAL A 97 8.29 5.59 10.98
CA VAL A 97 7.49 4.39 11.24
C VAL A 97 7.17 3.68 9.92
N ILE A 98 7.55 2.41 9.82
CA ILE A 98 7.16 1.52 8.72
C ILE A 98 5.97 0.69 9.16
N ALA A 99 4.96 0.61 8.30
CA ALA A 99 3.79 -0.24 8.48
C ALA A 99 3.83 -1.39 7.44
N PRO A 100 3.98 -2.67 7.85
CA PRO A 100 4.11 -3.78 6.91
C PRO A 100 2.98 -3.86 5.88
N THR A 101 1.75 -3.49 6.26
CA THR A 101 0.60 -3.51 5.35
C THR A 101 0.79 -2.64 4.11
N ALA A 102 1.56 -1.55 4.20
CA ALA A 102 1.78 -0.64 3.09
C ALA A 102 2.46 -1.36 1.91
N ALA A 103 3.64 -1.93 2.13
CA ALA A 103 4.38 -2.61 1.06
C ALA A 103 3.78 -3.97 0.71
N LEU A 104 3.35 -4.76 1.71
CA LEU A 104 2.88 -6.13 1.47
C LEU A 104 1.54 -6.15 0.73
N SER A 105 0.62 -5.24 1.03
CA SER A 105 -0.67 -5.15 0.33
C SER A 105 -0.53 -4.53 -1.08
N SER A 106 0.61 -3.90 -1.38
CA SER A 106 0.97 -3.45 -2.72
C SER A 106 1.59 -4.54 -3.61
N ILE A 107 1.65 -5.80 -3.17
CA ILE A 107 2.24 -6.92 -3.94
C ILE A 107 1.63 -7.09 -5.33
N VAL A 108 0.36 -6.73 -5.51
CA VAL A 108 -0.33 -6.76 -6.81
C VAL A 108 0.22 -5.74 -7.82
N TYR A 109 0.84 -4.65 -7.34
CA TYR A 109 1.38 -3.58 -8.18
C TYR A 109 2.90 -3.67 -8.34
N THR A 110 3.60 -4.04 -7.27
CA THR A 110 5.08 -4.11 -7.20
C THR A 110 5.52 -5.45 -6.61
N PRO A 111 5.25 -6.59 -7.27
CA PRO A 111 5.41 -7.91 -6.66
C PRO A 111 6.84 -8.21 -6.24
N LYS A 112 7.83 -7.78 -7.04
CA LYS A 112 9.24 -7.99 -6.72
C LYS A 112 9.64 -7.21 -5.47
N GLU A 113 9.37 -5.91 -5.46
CA GLU A 113 9.75 -4.99 -4.39
C GLU A 113 9.00 -5.30 -3.08
N SER A 114 7.72 -5.66 -3.16
CA SER A 114 6.93 -6.07 -2.00
C SER A 114 7.41 -7.40 -1.42
N MET A 115 7.85 -8.35 -2.26
CA MET A 115 8.45 -9.60 -1.79
C MET A 115 9.83 -9.40 -1.16
N GLU A 116 10.63 -8.44 -1.66
CA GLU A 116 11.90 -8.04 -1.04
C GLU A 116 11.65 -7.50 0.39
N VAL A 117 10.65 -6.64 0.57
CA VAL A 117 10.25 -6.17 1.92
C VAL A 117 9.74 -7.32 2.77
N MET A 118 8.85 -8.16 2.25
CA MET A 118 8.29 -9.27 3.02
C MET A 118 9.37 -10.21 3.56
N ARG A 119 10.38 -10.54 2.74
CA ARG A 119 11.52 -11.37 3.16
C ARG A 119 12.34 -10.67 4.24
N HIS A 120 12.68 -9.39 4.04
CA HIS A 120 13.44 -8.61 5.00
C HIS A 120 12.74 -8.50 6.36
N LEU A 121 11.44 -8.18 6.37
CA LEU A 121 10.65 -8.11 7.60
C LEU A 121 10.54 -9.48 8.28
N TYR A 122 10.47 -10.56 7.50
CA TYR A 122 10.44 -11.92 8.04
C TYR A 122 11.80 -12.36 8.61
N ASP A 123 12.92 -11.83 8.12
CA ASP A 123 14.22 -12.03 8.76
C ASP A 123 14.27 -11.38 10.16
N MET A 124 13.51 -10.31 10.35
CA MET A 124 13.29 -9.63 11.65
C MET A 124 12.10 -10.20 12.46
N ARG A 125 11.57 -11.37 12.08
CA ARG A 125 10.33 -11.97 12.64
C ARG A 125 10.29 -12.07 14.16
N SER A 126 11.42 -12.23 14.85
CA SER A 126 11.45 -12.27 16.32
C SER A 126 10.90 -11.01 16.98
N LYS A 127 10.96 -9.87 16.27
CA LYS A 127 10.40 -8.58 16.70
C LYS A 127 9.09 -8.24 16.01
N LEU A 128 8.95 -8.64 14.73
CA LEU A 128 7.91 -8.13 13.85
C LEU A 128 6.76 -9.10 13.56
N PHE A 129 6.92 -10.39 13.80
CA PHE A 129 5.95 -11.41 13.39
C PHE A 129 5.44 -12.17 14.62
N GLY A 130 4.13 -12.08 14.85
CA GLY A 130 3.46 -12.74 15.96
C GLY A 130 2.42 -13.75 15.50
N LYS A 131 1.50 -14.08 16.42
CA LYS A 131 0.48 -15.12 16.22
C LYS A 131 -0.42 -14.86 15.00
N TYR A 132 -0.68 -13.60 14.67
CA TYR A 132 -1.60 -13.19 13.59
C TYR A 132 -0.88 -12.56 12.40
N GLY A 133 0.40 -12.88 12.20
CA GLY A 133 1.24 -12.31 11.15
C GLY A 133 2.10 -11.15 11.63
N PHE A 134 2.49 -10.27 10.70
CA PHE A 134 3.23 -9.06 11.03
C PHE A 134 2.43 -8.14 11.96
N TYR A 135 3.09 -7.53 12.95
CA TYR A 135 2.50 -6.47 13.77
C TYR A 135 2.29 -5.20 12.94
N ASP A 136 1.44 -4.33 13.46
CA ASP A 136 0.89 -3.15 12.79
C ASP A 136 1.94 -2.21 12.19
N ALA A 137 2.96 -1.88 12.98
CA ALA A 137 3.98 -0.90 12.63
C ALA A 137 5.20 -1.02 13.55
N PHE A 138 6.32 -0.44 13.12
CA PHE A 138 7.54 -0.37 13.92
C PHE A 138 8.41 0.83 13.55
N SER A 139 9.33 1.20 14.44
CA SER A 139 10.37 2.20 14.19
C SER A 139 11.71 1.69 14.69
N GLU A 140 12.64 1.40 13.77
CA GLU A 140 14.01 1.05 14.16
C GLU A 140 14.75 2.22 14.81
N THR A 141 14.47 3.44 14.36
CA THR A 141 15.06 4.67 14.91
C THR A 141 14.70 4.83 16.38
N ALA A 142 13.42 4.64 16.73
CA ALA A 142 12.95 4.77 18.11
C ALA A 142 13.13 3.47 18.94
N GLY A 143 13.59 2.38 18.34
CA GLY A 143 13.62 1.06 18.99
C GLY A 143 12.23 0.55 19.38
N TRP A 144 11.19 0.96 18.64
CA TRP A 144 9.79 0.74 18.98
C TRP A 144 9.20 -0.38 18.13
N PHE A 145 8.80 -1.48 18.79
CA PHE A 145 8.31 -2.72 18.17
C PHE A 145 7.08 -3.25 18.93
N PRO A 146 5.91 -2.59 18.83
CA PRO A 146 4.70 -2.98 19.55
C PRO A 146 4.17 -4.32 19.06
N LYS A 147 3.54 -5.09 19.96
CA LYS A 147 2.89 -6.37 19.64
C LYS A 147 1.39 -6.19 19.44
N SER A 148 1.02 -5.31 18.52
CA SER A 148 -0.38 -4.92 18.25
C SER A 148 -0.75 -5.18 16.79
N TYR A 149 -2.06 -5.26 16.55
CA TYR A 149 -2.65 -5.49 15.23
C TYR A 149 -3.87 -4.61 15.04
N LEU A 150 -4.08 -4.08 13.83
CA LEU A 150 -5.34 -3.50 13.41
C LEU A 150 -5.96 -4.34 12.29
N ALA A 151 -7.28 -4.54 12.36
CA ALA A 151 -7.99 -5.34 11.34
C ALA A 151 -7.85 -4.75 9.93
N ILE A 152 -7.89 -3.41 9.83
CA ILE A 152 -7.77 -2.68 8.57
C ILE A 152 -6.36 -2.79 7.96
N ASP A 153 -5.35 -3.12 8.75
CA ASP A 153 -3.98 -3.28 8.29
C ASP A 153 -3.67 -4.76 7.98
N GLN A 154 -4.20 -5.69 8.78
CA GLN A 154 -4.04 -7.13 8.53
C GLN A 154 -4.85 -7.64 7.33
N GLY A 155 -6.09 -7.15 7.15
CA GLY A 155 -7.01 -7.62 6.11
C GLY A 155 -6.43 -7.48 4.70
N PRO A 156 -5.97 -6.28 4.29
CA PRO A 156 -5.38 -6.07 2.97
C PRO A 156 -4.17 -6.95 2.68
N ILE A 157 -3.31 -7.25 3.67
CA ILE A 157 -2.15 -8.12 3.47
C ILE A 157 -2.60 -9.48 2.96
N ALA A 158 -3.55 -10.11 3.64
CA ALA A 158 -4.05 -11.42 3.26
C ALA A 158 -4.76 -11.40 1.91
N VAL A 159 -5.66 -10.43 1.71
CA VAL A 159 -6.48 -10.33 0.49
C VAL A 159 -5.64 -10.02 -0.74
N MET A 160 -4.71 -9.07 -0.65
CA MET A 160 -3.87 -8.69 -1.81
C MET A 160 -2.84 -9.76 -2.16
N ILE A 161 -2.32 -10.51 -1.18
CA ILE A 161 -1.50 -11.70 -1.46
C ILE A 161 -2.33 -12.75 -2.21
N GLU A 162 -3.58 -12.99 -1.81
CA GLU A 162 -4.44 -13.95 -2.51
C GLU A 162 -4.78 -13.48 -3.93
N ASN A 163 -5.16 -12.20 -4.10
CA ASN A 163 -5.38 -11.63 -5.42
C ASN A 163 -4.15 -11.68 -6.33
N TYR A 164 -2.95 -11.48 -5.78
CA TYR A 164 -1.71 -11.65 -6.53
C TYR A 164 -1.48 -13.10 -6.98
N ARG A 165 -1.81 -14.08 -6.13
CA ARG A 165 -1.55 -15.50 -6.41
C ARG A 165 -2.56 -16.12 -7.37
N SER A 166 -3.85 -15.79 -7.22
CA SER A 166 -4.95 -16.47 -7.90
C SER A 166 -5.99 -15.53 -8.50
N GLY A 167 -6.05 -14.27 -8.06
CA GLY A 167 -7.12 -13.33 -8.42
C GLY A 167 -8.47 -13.63 -7.73
N PHE A 168 -8.52 -14.51 -6.73
CA PHE A 168 -9.78 -15.06 -6.22
C PHE A 168 -10.83 -14.02 -5.79
N LEU A 169 -10.44 -13.00 -5.00
CA LEU A 169 -11.42 -12.01 -4.50
C LEU A 169 -11.85 -11.06 -5.62
N TRP A 170 -10.95 -10.74 -6.53
CA TRP A 170 -11.26 -10.00 -7.74
C TRP A 170 -12.27 -10.75 -8.62
N ASP A 171 -12.06 -12.04 -8.87
CA ASP A 171 -12.97 -12.84 -9.67
C ASP A 171 -14.36 -12.91 -9.04
N LEU A 172 -14.43 -13.11 -7.71
CA LEU A 172 -15.69 -13.11 -6.98
C LEU A 172 -16.41 -11.77 -7.08
N PHE A 173 -15.76 -10.66 -6.70
CA PHE A 173 -16.39 -9.35 -6.67
C PHE A 173 -16.78 -8.87 -8.08
N MET A 174 -15.89 -9.02 -9.06
CA MET A 174 -16.13 -8.60 -10.44
C MET A 174 -17.15 -9.49 -11.16
N SER A 175 -17.50 -10.66 -10.63
CA SER A 175 -18.56 -11.50 -11.19
C SER A 175 -19.97 -10.97 -10.90
N HIS A 176 -20.15 -10.17 -9.84
CA HIS A 176 -21.46 -9.76 -9.33
C HIS A 176 -22.23 -8.85 -10.32
N PRO A 177 -23.50 -9.16 -10.66
CA PRO A 177 -24.25 -8.43 -11.69
C PRO A 177 -24.47 -6.96 -11.33
N ASP A 178 -24.72 -6.64 -10.06
CA ASP A 178 -24.90 -5.23 -9.64
C ASP A 178 -23.60 -4.43 -9.68
N VAL A 179 -22.45 -5.08 -9.46
CA VAL A 179 -21.14 -4.43 -9.61
C VAL A 179 -20.91 -4.07 -11.07
N LYS A 180 -21.16 -5.01 -11.99
CA LYS A 180 -21.07 -4.75 -13.44
C LYS A 180 -22.02 -3.64 -13.88
N THR A 181 -23.24 -3.64 -13.35
CA THR A 181 -24.24 -2.60 -13.64
C THR A 181 -23.75 -1.23 -13.16
N GLY A 182 -23.19 -1.15 -11.95
CA GLY A 182 -22.59 0.06 -11.40
C GLY A 182 -21.40 0.57 -12.22
N LEU A 183 -20.47 -0.32 -12.58
CA LEU A 183 -19.32 0.02 -13.42
C LEU A 183 -19.75 0.57 -14.78
N ASN A 184 -20.70 -0.09 -15.44
CA ASN A 184 -21.25 0.39 -16.72
C ASN A 184 -21.96 1.74 -16.57
N LYS A 185 -22.74 1.95 -15.50
CA LYS A 185 -23.43 3.22 -15.23
C LYS A 185 -22.46 4.39 -15.01
N LEU A 186 -21.24 4.10 -14.57
CA LEU A 186 -20.19 5.06 -14.31
C LEU A 186 -19.17 5.16 -15.47
N ASP A 187 -19.45 4.52 -16.61
CA ASP A 187 -18.60 4.50 -17.81
C ASP A 187 -17.20 3.91 -17.57
N PHE A 188 -17.07 2.95 -16.64
CA PHE A 188 -15.85 2.15 -16.51
C PHE A 188 -15.73 1.16 -17.67
N ASN A 189 -14.52 1.04 -18.20
CA ASN A 189 -14.10 0.01 -19.13
C ASN A 189 -13.15 -0.96 -18.43
N VAL A 190 -13.39 -2.26 -18.59
CA VAL A 190 -12.54 -3.33 -18.07
C VAL A 190 -11.99 -4.10 -19.26
N VAL A 191 -10.75 -3.77 -19.65
CA VAL A 191 -10.05 -4.49 -20.72
C VAL A 191 -9.26 -5.62 -20.08
N LYS A 192 -9.73 -6.86 -20.25
CA LYS A 192 -9.02 -8.05 -19.77
C LYS A 192 -7.69 -8.24 -20.49
#